data_AF-A0A167K962-F1
#
_entry.id   AF-A0A167K962-F1
#
_cell.length_a   1.000
_cell.length_b   1.000
_cell.length_c   1.000
_cell.angle_alpha   90.00
_cell.angle_beta   90.00
_cell.angle_gamma   90.00
#
_symmetry.space_group_name_H-M   'P 1'
#
loop_
_entity.id
_entity.type
_entity.pdbx_description
1 polymer ?
#
loop_
_entity_poly.entity_id
_entity_poly.type
_entity_poly.pdbx_seq_one_letter_code
_entity_poly.pdbx_strand_id
1 'polypeptide(L)'
;MMVLLIMAALLFSGVSVYCLCKANYCACQRAGQCDNPVNHYWLGAIIAALFALACCCFALHSERGTLLWIVLMSSCLAGALLSAKVQKLKRCKQAKQASSLATDGIN
;
A
#
# COMPACT_ATOMS: atom_id res chain seq x y z
N MET A 1 -0.79 5.86 26.61
CA MET A 1 -1.56 4.75 26.03
C MET A 1 -2.17 5.10 24.67
N MET A 2 -2.93 6.21 24.54
CA MET A 2 -3.58 6.59 23.27
C MET A 2 -2.61 6.79 22.09
N VAL A 3 -1.49 7.49 22.30
CA VAL A 3 -0.52 7.72 21.23
C VAL A 3 0.07 6.41 20.70
N LEU A 4 0.36 5.45 21.57
CA LEU A 4 0.89 4.14 21.18
C LEU A 4 -0.12 3.35 20.33
N LEU A 5 -1.41 3.40 20.69
CA LEU A 5 -2.48 2.77 19.93
C LEU A 5 -2.65 3.42 18.54
N ILE A 6 -2.53 4.74 18.44
CA ILE A 6 -2.59 5.45 17.15
C ILE A 6 -1.37 5.10 16.27
N MET A 7 -0.18 5.03 16.85
CA MET A 7 1.03 4.61 16.13
C MET A 7 0.92 3.15 15.65
N ALA A 8 0.40 2.25 16.48
CA ALA A 8 0.12 0.88 16.08
C ALA A 8 -0.92 0.83 14.95
N ALA A 9 -2.01 1.60 15.05
CA ALA A 9 -3.01 1.68 14.00
C ALA A 9 -2.42 2.15 12.67
N LEU A 10 -1.57 3.18 12.69
CA LEU A 10 -0.88 3.66 11.48
C LEU A 10 0.00 2.57 10.84
N LEU A 11 0.75 1.81 11.65
CA LEU A 11 1.58 0.70 11.17
C LEU A 11 0.72 -0.39 10.52
N PHE A 12 -0.34 -0.83 11.20
CA PHE A 12 -1.25 -1.85 10.69
C PHE A 12 -2.02 -1.38 9.43
N SER A 13 -2.41 -0.11 9.36
CA SER A 13 -2.97 0.49 8.14
C SER A 13 -1.99 0.44 6.97
N GLY A 14 -0.71 0.75 7.21
CA GLY A 14 0.35 0.62 6.21
C GLY A 14 0.54 -0.82 5.73
N VAL A 15 0.59 -1.79 6.65
CA VAL A 15 0.69 -3.22 6.32
C VAL A 15 -0.52 -3.69 5.52
N SER A 16 -1.72 -3.26 5.90
CA SER A 16 -2.95 -3.60 5.20
C SER A 16 -2.91 -3.10 3.74
N VAL A 17 -2.56 -1.83 3.53
CA VAL A 17 -2.44 -1.26 2.19
C VAL A 17 -1.33 -1.94 1.38
N TYR A 18 -0.19 -2.28 2.00
CA TYR A 18 0.87 -3.04 1.32
C TYR A 18 0.37 -4.39 0.81
N CYS A 19 -0.30 -5.16 1.66
CA CYS A 19 -0.89 -6.45 1.29
C CYS A 19 -1.93 -6.30 0.17
N LEU A 20 -2.79 -5.28 0.25
CA LEU A 20 -3.76 -4.95 -0.79
C LEU A 20 -3.09 -4.63 -2.14
N CYS A 21 -2.09 -3.76 -2.14
CA CYS A 21 -1.33 -3.41 -3.34
C CYS A 21 -0.64 -4.63 -3.94
N LYS A 22 -0.08 -5.51 -3.11
CA LYS A 22 0.59 -6.73 -3.56
C LYS A 22 -0.40 -7.75 -4.13
N ALA A 23 -1.55 -7.91 -3.50
CA ALA A 23 -2.62 -8.76 -4.03
C ALA A 23 -3.10 -8.27 -5.40
N ASN A 24 -3.33 -6.97 -5.54
CA ASN A 24 -3.74 -6.35 -6.81
C ASN A 24 -2.65 -6.49 -7.90
N TYR A 25 -1.38 -6.30 -7.53
CA TYR A 25 -0.26 -6.51 -8.44
C TYR A 25 -0.21 -7.96 -8.94
N CYS A 26 -0.33 -8.93 -8.04
CA CYS A 26 -0.36 -10.35 -8.38
C CYS A 26 -1.54 -10.70 -9.30
N ALA A 27 -2.74 -10.18 -9.01
CA ALA A 27 -3.91 -10.37 -9.85
C ALA A 27 -3.71 -9.80 -11.27
N CYS A 28 -3.06 -8.64 -11.41
CA CYS A 28 -2.83 -8.01 -12.71
C CYS A 28 -1.69 -8.63 -13.54
N GLN A 29 -0.60 -9.09 -12.91
CA GLN A 29 0.59 -9.54 -13.65
C GLN A 29 0.72 -11.06 -13.80
N ARG A 30 0.01 -11.85 -12.99
CA ARG A 30 0.12 -13.32 -12.95
C ARG A 30 -1.25 -13.99 -12.76
N ALA A 31 -2.23 -13.56 -13.55
CA ALA A 31 -3.56 -14.17 -13.54
C ALA A 31 -3.46 -15.70 -13.73
N GLY A 32 -4.04 -16.46 -12.80
CA GLY A 32 -4.04 -17.94 -12.80
C GLY A 32 -2.88 -18.63 -12.06
N GLN A 33 -1.75 -17.97 -11.80
CA GLN A 33 -0.67 -18.53 -10.95
C GLN A 33 -0.73 -18.04 -9.51
N CYS A 34 -1.60 -17.07 -9.23
CA CYS A 34 -1.65 -16.38 -7.96
C CYS A 34 -2.94 -16.60 -7.16
N ASP A 35 -3.78 -17.57 -7.51
CA ASP A 35 -5.04 -17.81 -6.78
C ASP A 35 -4.81 -18.09 -5.29
N ASN A 36 -3.79 -18.90 -4.96
CA ASN A 36 -3.43 -19.17 -3.57
C ASN A 36 -2.82 -17.94 -2.84
N PRO A 37 -1.77 -17.26 -3.35
CA PRO A 37 -1.19 -16.10 -2.66
C PRO A 37 -2.09 -14.86 -2.66
N VAL A 38 -2.94 -14.64 -3.67
CA VAL A 38 -3.93 -13.55 -3.66
C VAL A 38 -4.83 -13.71 -2.44
N ASN A 39 -5.36 -14.92 -2.20
CA ASN A 39 -6.18 -15.18 -1.02
C ASN A 39 -5.46 -14.83 0.30
N HIS A 40 -4.17 -15.16 0.42
CA HIS A 40 -3.39 -14.88 1.63
C HIS A 40 -3.09 -13.39 1.83
N TYR A 41 -2.78 -12.66 0.75
CA TYR A 41 -2.54 -11.21 0.84
C TYR A 41 -3.84 -10.44 1.10
N TRP A 42 -4.97 -10.85 0.51
CA TRP A 42 -6.27 -10.29 0.84
C TRP A 42 -6.64 -10.53 2.31
N LEU A 43 -6.48 -11.77 2.79
CA LEU A 43 -6.74 -12.11 4.18
C LEU A 43 -5.85 -11.29 5.13
N GLY A 44 -4.56 -11.18 4.83
CA GLY A 44 -3.62 -10.36 5.60
C GLY A 44 -4.00 -8.88 5.59
N ALA A 45 -4.47 -8.35 4.46
CA ALA A 45 -4.96 -6.98 4.37
C ALA A 45 -6.18 -6.75 5.27
N ILE A 46 -7.15 -7.67 5.27
CA ILE A 46 -8.36 -7.60 6.11
C ILE A 46 -7.98 -7.67 7.60
N ILE A 47 -7.17 -8.66 7.99
CA ILE A 47 -6.78 -8.84 9.41
C ILE A 47 -6.05 -7.60 9.92
N ALA A 48 -5.06 -7.09 9.18
CA ALA A 48 -4.34 -5.89 9.56
C ALA A 48 -5.26 -4.65 9.64
N ALA A 49 -6.22 -4.52 8.72
CA ALA A 49 -7.20 -3.44 8.75
C ALA A 49 -8.10 -3.49 9.99
N LEU A 50 -8.54 -4.69 10.39
CA LEU A 50 -9.35 -4.90 11.60
C LEU A 50 -8.54 -4.59 12.88
N PHE A 51 -7.26 -4.97 12.93
CA PHE A 51 -6.39 -4.59 14.04
C PHE A 51 -6.21 -3.07 14.13
N ALA A 52 -5.99 -2.39 13.00
CA ALA A 52 -5.90 -0.94 12.97
C ALA A 52 -7.21 -0.28 13.47
N LEU A 53 -8.37 -0.80 13.04
CA LEU A 53 -9.68 -0.32 13.48
C LEU A 53 -9.87 -0.51 14.98
N ALA A 54 -9.54 -1.69 15.52
CA ALA A 54 -9.61 -1.97 16.94
C ALA A 54 -8.74 -0.98 17.73
N CYS A 55 -7.48 -0.77 17.32
CA CYS A 55 -6.60 0.21 17.95
C CYS A 55 -7.18 1.64 17.94
N CYS A 56 -7.75 2.08 16.81
CA CYS A 56 -8.40 3.40 16.73
C CYS A 56 -9.64 3.51 17.63
N CYS A 57 -10.49 2.48 17.68
CA CYS A 57 -11.69 2.44 18.51
C CYS A 57 -11.34 2.41 20.01
N PHE A 58 -10.32 1.66 20.42
CA PHE A 58 -9.82 1.69 21.79
C PHE A 58 -9.21 3.05 22.16
N ALA A 59 -8.63 3.76 21.18
CA ALA A 59 -8.01 5.05 21.43
C ALA A 59 -9.01 6.22 21.51
N LEU A 60 -10.04 6.24 20.66
CA LEU A 60 -10.93 7.40 20.47
C LEU A 60 -12.43 7.13 20.67
N HIS A 61 -12.83 5.92 21.08
CA HIS A 61 -14.22 5.46 21.11
C HIS A 61 -14.80 5.24 19.70
N SER A 62 -15.86 4.42 19.57
CA SER A 62 -16.26 3.77 18.31
C SER A 62 -16.35 4.71 17.10
N GLU A 63 -17.13 5.79 17.18
CA GLU A 63 -17.36 6.70 16.05
C GLU A 63 -16.09 7.43 15.61
N ARG A 64 -15.41 8.10 16.55
CA ARG A 64 -14.18 8.87 16.26
C ARG A 64 -13.03 7.96 15.86
N GLY A 65 -12.95 6.77 16.44
CA GLY A 65 -11.97 5.75 16.08
C GLY A 65 -12.18 5.24 14.65
N THR A 66 -13.42 4.97 14.26
CA THR A 66 -13.73 4.55 12.87
C THR A 66 -13.38 5.65 11.87
N LEU A 67 -13.72 6.91 12.16
CA LEU A 67 -13.33 8.05 11.32
C LEU A 67 -11.81 8.17 11.17
N LEU A 68 -11.07 8.08 12.29
CA LEU A 68 -9.61 8.10 12.24
C LEU A 68 -9.05 6.95 11.42
N TRP A 69 -9.57 5.74 11.59
CA TRP A 69 -9.17 4.57 10.79
C TRP A 69 -9.37 4.77 9.29
N ILE A 70 -10.51 5.35 8.86
CA ILE A 70 -10.75 5.70 7.46
C ILE A 70 -9.70 6.70 6.95
N VAL A 71 -9.39 7.73 7.74
CA VAL A 71 -8.36 8.73 7.38
C VAL A 71 -6.99 8.08 7.24
N LEU A 72 -6.60 7.19 8.16
CA LEU A 72 -5.33 6.48 8.10
C LEU A 72 -5.24 5.56 6.88
N MET A 73 -6.26 4.72 6.64
CA MET A 73 -6.30 3.81 5.49
C MET A 73 -6.25 4.56 4.16
N SER A 74 -7.05 5.63 4.01
CA SER A 74 -7.09 6.44 2.80
C SER A 74 -5.77 7.20 2.56
N SER A 75 -5.15 7.73 3.62
CA SER A 75 -3.85 8.41 3.53
C SER A 75 -2.74 7.45 3.13
N CYS A 76 -2.69 6.25 3.74
CA CYS A 76 -1.74 5.21 3.36
C CYS A 76 -1.93 4.77 1.90
N LEU A 77 -3.18 4.59 1.46
CA LEU A 77 -3.48 4.23 0.07
C LEU A 77 -3.08 5.34 -0.91
N ALA A 78 -3.42 6.59 -0.62
CA ALA A 78 -3.01 7.73 -1.43
C ALA A 78 -1.48 7.82 -1.54
N GLY A 79 -0.77 7.64 -0.42
CA GLY A 79 0.69 7.61 -0.38
C GLY A 79 1.28 6.47 -1.22
N ALA A 80 0.69 5.28 -1.18
CA ALA A 80 1.11 4.15 -2.01
C ALA A 80 0.90 4.43 -3.51
N LEU A 81 -0.25 5.00 -3.89
CA LEU A 81 -0.55 5.37 -5.28
C LEU A 81 0.37 6.46 -5.81
N LEU A 82 0.64 7.51 -5.01
CA LEU A 82 1.57 8.57 -5.36
C LEU A 82 2.99 8.02 -5.53
N SER A 83 3.44 7.16 -4.61
CA SER A 83 4.75 6.51 -4.70
C SER A 83 4.88 5.66 -5.95
N ALA A 84 3.85 4.88 -6.31
CA ALA A 84 3.83 4.08 -7.53
C ALA A 84 3.92 4.97 -8.79
N LYS A 85 3.18 6.10 -8.83
CA LYS A 85 3.28 7.06 -9.94
C LYS A 85 4.68 7.66 -10.05
N VAL A 86 5.28 8.07 -8.93
CA VAL A 86 6.65 8.63 -8.89
C VAL A 86 7.68 7.61 -9.36
N GLN A 87 7.58 6.36 -8.92
CA GLN A 87 8.47 5.28 -9.36
C GLN A 87 8.34 4.99 -10.85
N LYS A 88 7.11 4.96 -11.39
CA LYS A 88 6.88 4.81 -12.83
C LYS A 88 7.54 5.95 -13.62
N LEU A 89 7.38 7.20 -13.17
CA LEU A 89 8.01 8.37 -13.79
C LEU A 89 9.56 8.27 -13.74
N LYS A 90 10.14 7.87 -12.61
CA LYS A 90 11.59 7.67 -12.49
C LYS A 90 12.11 6.60 -13.47
N ARG A 91 11.43 5.45 -13.57
CA ARG A 91 11.77 4.38 -14.52
C ARG A 91 11.68 4.85 -15.97
N CYS A 92 10.64 5.60 -16.34
CA CYS A 92 10.53 6.17 -17.69
C CYS A 92 11.66 7.15 -18.03
N LYS A 93 12.06 8.01 -17.07
CA LYS A 93 13.21 8.92 -17.26
C LYS A 93 14.52 8.16 -17.45
N GLN A 94 14.76 7.12 -16.64
CA GLN A 94 15.95 6.26 -16.75
C GLN A 94 15.99 5.50 -18.08
N ALA A 95 14.86 4.95 -18.52
CA ALA A 95 14.76 4.27 -19.82
C ALA A 95 15.04 5.23 -20.99
N LYS A 96 14.51 6.47 -20.93
CA LYS A 96 14.78 7.51 -21.93
C LYS A 96 16.26 7.93 -21.97
N GLN A 97 16.90 8.01 -20.80
CA GLN A 97 18.32 8.33 -20.69
C GLN A 97 19.20 7.19 -21.24
N ALA A 98 18.87 5.94 -20.90
CA ALA A 98 19.57 4.75 -21.40
C ALA A 98 19.40 4.59 -22.92
N SER A 99 18.21 4.84 -23.46
CA SER A 99 17.99 4.82 -24.92
C SER A 99 18.78 5.93 -25.61
N SER A 100 18.84 7.14 -25.04
CA SER A 100 19.60 8.25 -25.62
C SER A 100 21.11 7.98 -25.62
N LEU A 101 21.62 7.29 -24.58
CA LEU A 101 23.03 6.91 -24.47
C LEU A 101 23.40 5.77 -25.45
N ALA A 102 22.46 4.88 -25.76
CA ALA A 102 22.66 3.81 -26.73
C ALA A 102 22.68 4.32 -28.18
N THR A 103 21.95 5.38 -28.51
CA THR A 103 21.94 5.97 -29.87
C THR A 103 23.18 6.82 -30.15
N ASP A 104 23.80 7.40 -29.13
CA ASP A 104 24.99 8.26 -29.26
C ASP A 104 26.29 7.47 -29.49
N GLY A 105 26.31 6.18 -29.17
CA GLY A 105 27.45 5.28 -29.41
C GLY A 105 27.47 4.60 -30.79
N ILE A 106 26.53 4.94 -31.69
CA ILE A 106 26.42 4.38 -33.05
C ILE A 106 26.84 5.43 -34.12
N ASN A 107 27.35 6.60 -33.70
CA ASN A 107 27.85 7.64 -34.61
C ASN A 107 29.38 7.73 -34.59
#